data_AF-A0A1J7IM63-F1
#
_entry.id   AF-A0A1J7IM63-F1
#
_cell.length_a   1.000
_cell.length_b   1.000
_cell.length_c   1.000
_cell.angle_alpha   90.00
_cell.angle_beta   90.00
_cell.angle_gamma   90.00
#
_symmetry.space_group_name_H-M   'P 1'
#
loop_
_entity.id
_entity.type
_entity.pdbx_description
1 polymer ?
#
loop_
_entity_poly.entity_id
_entity_poly.type
_entity_poly.pdbx_seq_one_letter_code
_entity_poly.pdbx_strand_id
1 'polypeptide(L)'
;MELTLTSLLLLSALPLSSADKVIGTYIFHRHGDRTTKSYAPVSLTPLGTEQVFASGSYYRDLYVSSAATSQIQSISPTVPKLSQISVTAPIDNVLQNSAQVFLQGLYPPAGSASAETLANGTKVQSPLGGYQYIPVNAVSTASSNTNSESNEWLQAGSGCGQAIVSSNAYFASAEYLATLASTQSFYTSLLPVINTTFPSSKASFKNAYTIFDYVHVSTIHNASIPSDDLLTPSTLHQLQTRADQHEWGLAYNASEPIRAIAGSVLAGQVLQFLNATLQSQTNASAPAPALGIQFGAYASFLAFFGLASLPTVSTNFTGIVDYASSAVFELTADDAGKAYSVRFLFANGTASAANPPTAYPLFGQDKTVLPWDDFVSGIQKFAVADTASWCKACGETTGTCATALGLTGGNGNNGSATTAGQTQGKGGLSTAVGGVIGALVTLVVILGFEALVMAVAGLRVVKKKALQGGVGGAGVSQVEPKV
;
A
#
# COMPACT_ATOMS: atom_id res chain seq x y z
N MET A 1 35.14 29.49 63.62
CA MET A 1 34.13 29.78 62.58
C MET A 1 34.53 28.93 61.38
N GLU A 2 34.13 27.66 61.43
CA GLU A 2 34.40 26.68 60.38
C GLU A 2 33.15 26.51 59.53
N LEU A 3 33.30 26.47 58.21
CA LEU A 3 32.31 25.87 57.32
C LEU A 3 33.05 25.33 56.08
N THR A 4 33.42 24.05 56.14
CA THR A 4 33.79 23.23 54.99
C THR A 4 32.51 22.80 54.27
N LEU A 5 32.36 23.19 52.99
CA LEU A 5 31.23 22.79 52.14
C LEU A 5 31.72 21.75 51.12
N THR A 6 31.61 20.47 51.46
CA THR A 6 31.75 19.34 50.54
C THR A 6 30.43 19.13 49.80
N SER A 7 30.36 19.51 48.53
CA SER A 7 29.26 19.15 47.63
C SER A 7 29.39 17.67 47.23
N LEU A 8 28.48 16.85 47.75
CA LEU A 8 28.26 15.47 47.32
C LEU A 8 27.43 15.49 46.03
N LEU A 9 28.06 15.22 44.88
CA LEU A 9 27.34 14.91 43.64
C LEU A 9 26.72 13.51 43.79
N LEU A 10 25.42 13.45 44.11
CA LEU A 10 24.62 12.25 43.93
C LEU A 10 24.37 12.04 42.43
N LEU A 11 25.18 11.17 41.82
CA LEU A 11 24.88 10.60 40.52
C LEU A 11 23.68 9.66 40.69
N SER A 12 22.48 10.14 40.41
CA SER A 12 21.29 9.30 40.32
C SER A 12 21.47 8.33 39.17
N ALA A 13 21.87 7.09 39.47
CA ALA A 13 21.80 5.97 38.55
C ALA A 13 20.32 5.71 38.26
N LEU A 14 19.81 6.31 37.17
CA LEU A 14 18.60 5.83 36.53
C LEU A 14 18.83 4.35 36.21
N PRO A 15 17.89 3.44 36.52
CA PRO A 15 18.00 2.08 36.01
C PRO A 15 18.03 2.19 34.49
N LEU A 16 19.14 1.80 33.86
CA LEU A 16 19.10 1.43 32.45
C LEU A 16 18.07 0.30 32.39
N SER A 17 16.85 0.58 31.92
CA SER A 17 15.98 -0.49 31.47
C SER A 17 16.79 -1.23 30.42
N SER A 18 17.07 -2.50 30.65
CA SER A 18 17.81 -3.28 29.68
C SER A 18 17.09 -3.17 28.34
N ALA A 19 17.80 -2.71 27.31
CA ALA A 19 17.19 -2.42 26.03
C ALA A 19 16.84 -3.76 25.36
N ASP A 20 15.55 -4.01 25.11
CA ASP A 20 15.11 -5.20 24.39
C ASP A 20 15.91 -5.34 23.08
N LYS A 21 16.38 -6.56 22.82
CA LYS A 21 17.25 -6.86 21.70
C LYS A 21 16.43 -7.02 20.43
N VAL A 22 16.79 -6.30 19.36
CA VAL A 22 16.15 -6.49 18.05
C VAL A 22 16.62 -7.81 17.44
N ILE A 23 15.67 -8.72 17.20
CA ILE A 23 15.94 -10.04 16.60
C ILE A 23 15.46 -10.14 15.15
N GLY A 24 14.60 -9.21 14.73
CA GLY A 24 14.17 -9.09 13.35
C GLY A 24 13.50 -7.76 13.06
N THR A 25 13.52 -7.35 11.80
CA THR A 25 12.92 -6.10 11.35
C THR A 25 12.29 -6.28 9.99
N TYR A 26 11.07 -5.78 9.81
CA TYR A 26 10.42 -5.66 8.51
C TYR A 26 10.20 -4.18 8.17
N ILE A 27 10.73 -3.72 7.04
CA ILE A 27 10.66 -2.34 6.57
C ILE A 27 9.81 -2.30 5.30
N PHE A 28 8.65 -1.67 5.36
CA PHE A 28 7.89 -1.27 4.17
C PHE A 28 8.27 0.17 3.80
N HIS A 29 8.77 0.37 2.58
CA HIS A 29 9.40 1.61 2.16
C HIS A 29 8.74 2.16 0.89
N ARG A 30 8.41 3.46 0.88
CA ARG A 30 7.99 4.15 -0.33
C ARG A 30 9.21 4.43 -1.21
N HIS A 31 9.05 4.40 -2.53
CA HIS A 31 10.08 4.90 -3.42
C HIS A 31 10.51 6.35 -3.12
N GLY A 32 11.69 6.74 -3.63
CA GLY A 32 12.14 8.13 -3.60
C GLY A 32 11.41 8.99 -4.63
N ASP A 33 11.74 10.28 -4.66
CA ASP A 33 11.24 11.24 -5.65
C ASP A 33 11.36 10.72 -7.10
N ARG A 34 10.35 11.02 -7.90
CA ARG A 34 10.20 10.51 -9.27
C ARG A 34 9.55 11.57 -10.18
N THR A 35 9.63 11.36 -11.48
CA THR A 35 8.95 12.23 -12.47
C THR A 35 7.42 12.21 -12.28
N THR A 36 6.71 13.21 -12.80
CA THR A 36 5.25 13.28 -12.64
C THR A 36 4.56 12.13 -13.36
N LYS A 37 3.46 11.63 -12.79
CA LYS A 37 2.63 10.59 -13.42
C LYS A 37 1.95 11.08 -14.69
N SER A 38 1.79 12.39 -14.87
CA SER A 38 1.22 12.98 -16.08
C SER A 38 2.08 12.76 -17.33
N TYR A 39 3.36 12.41 -17.19
CA TYR A 39 4.28 12.17 -18.30
C TYR A 39 4.93 10.78 -18.17
N ALA A 40 4.32 9.79 -18.82
CA ALA A 40 4.87 8.44 -18.89
C ALA A 40 6.08 8.36 -19.87
N PRO A 41 7.08 7.51 -19.59
CA PRO A 41 7.18 6.61 -18.43
C PRO A 41 7.63 7.34 -17.16
N VAL A 42 7.02 6.98 -16.03
CA VAL A 42 7.43 7.45 -14.71
C VAL A 42 8.81 6.86 -14.37
N SER A 43 9.73 7.70 -13.91
CA SER A 43 11.12 7.32 -13.64
C SER A 43 11.60 7.90 -12.32
N LEU A 44 12.41 7.12 -11.58
CA LEU A 44 13.11 7.58 -10.38
C LEU A 44 14.10 8.69 -10.75
N THR A 45 14.13 9.78 -9.99
CA THR A 45 15.04 10.91 -10.24
C THR A 45 16.34 10.75 -9.46
N PRO A 46 17.40 11.53 -9.77
CA PRO A 46 18.59 11.62 -8.92
C PRO A 46 18.27 12.04 -7.47
N LEU A 47 17.34 12.98 -7.27
CA LEU A 47 16.88 13.34 -5.92
C LEU A 47 16.26 12.13 -5.20
N GLY A 48 15.44 11.35 -5.91
CA GLY A 48 14.87 10.12 -5.36
C GLY A 48 15.93 9.08 -5.00
N THR A 49 17.01 8.97 -5.79
CA THR A 49 18.14 8.11 -5.44
C THR A 49 18.87 8.56 -4.19
N GLU A 50 19.09 9.88 -4.01
CA GLU A 50 19.71 10.44 -2.80
C GLU A 50 18.87 10.13 -1.55
N GLN A 51 17.56 10.35 -1.64
CA GLN A 51 16.62 10.10 -0.55
C GLN A 51 16.64 8.63 -0.09
N VAL A 52 16.50 7.68 -1.02
CA VAL A 52 16.47 6.25 -0.63
C VAL A 52 17.85 5.72 -0.23
N PHE A 53 18.94 6.26 -0.79
CA PHE A 53 20.30 5.95 -0.36
C PHE A 53 20.55 6.41 1.07
N ALA A 54 20.15 7.64 1.40
CA ALA A 54 20.28 8.20 2.75
C ALA A 54 19.44 7.38 3.76
N SER A 55 18.22 7.00 3.39
CA SER A 55 17.38 6.12 4.21
C SER A 55 18.04 4.74 4.43
N GLY A 56 18.59 4.13 3.38
CA GLY A 56 19.34 2.86 3.50
C GLY A 56 20.56 2.97 4.41
N SER A 57 21.28 4.10 4.32
CA SER A 57 22.43 4.40 5.19
C SER A 57 22.02 4.57 6.65
N TYR A 58 20.90 5.26 6.91
CA TYR A 58 20.34 5.38 8.25
C TYR A 58 19.99 4.01 8.86
N TYR A 59 19.30 3.16 8.10
CA TYR A 59 18.95 1.82 8.58
C TYR A 59 20.16 0.89 8.71
N ARG A 60 21.22 1.10 7.95
CA ARG A 60 22.51 0.44 8.20
C ARG A 60 23.03 0.77 9.58
N ASP A 61 23.07 2.06 9.92
CA ASP A 61 23.60 2.54 11.20
C ASP A 61 22.71 2.16 12.38
N LEU A 62 21.41 1.96 12.15
CA LEU A 62 20.48 1.51 13.18
C LEU A 62 20.48 0.00 13.41
N TYR A 63 20.58 -0.81 12.33
CA TYR A 63 20.29 -2.26 12.40
C TYR A 63 21.42 -3.18 11.94
N VAL A 64 22.35 -2.72 11.11
CA VAL A 64 23.29 -3.63 10.41
C VAL A 64 24.72 -3.47 10.90
N SER A 65 25.20 -2.24 11.00
CA SER A 65 26.61 -1.94 11.28
C SER A 65 27.04 -2.55 12.62
N SER A 66 28.33 -2.85 12.78
CA SER A 66 28.85 -3.38 14.05
C SER A 66 28.76 -2.39 15.20
N ALA A 67 28.56 -1.10 14.90
CA ALA A 67 28.36 -0.03 15.87
C ALA A 67 26.88 0.35 16.02
N ALA A 68 25.97 -0.43 15.42
CA ALA A 68 24.56 -0.10 15.40
C ALA A 68 23.93 -0.17 16.78
N THR A 69 23.17 0.86 17.15
CA THR A 69 22.53 0.97 18.47
C THR A 69 21.44 -0.06 18.70
N SER A 70 20.86 -0.58 17.62
CA SER A 70 19.79 -1.57 17.65
C SER A 70 20.11 -2.72 16.67
N GLN A 71 21.38 -3.13 16.63
CA GLN A 71 21.85 -4.15 15.70
C GLN A 71 20.96 -5.40 15.75
N ILE A 72 20.46 -5.83 14.58
CA ILE A 72 19.70 -7.07 14.44
C ILE A 72 20.61 -8.22 14.84
N GLN A 73 20.11 -9.07 15.73
CA GLN A 73 20.87 -10.20 16.24
C GLN A 73 21.47 -11.06 15.12
N SER A 74 22.79 -11.25 15.18
CA SER A 74 23.56 -12.13 14.29
C SER A 74 23.58 -11.70 12.82
N ILE A 75 23.10 -10.50 12.47
CA ILE A 75 23.19 -9.98 11.10
C ILE A 75 24.65 -9.72 10.73
N SER A 76 25.03 -10.04 9.49
CA SER A 76 26.39 -9.79 9.03
C SER A 76 26.61 -8.29 8.78
N PRO A 77 27.55 -7.61 9.46
CA PRO A 77 27.63 -6.15 9.46
C PRO A 77 28.38 -5.56 8.25
N THR A 78 29.20 -6.37 7.58
CA THR A 78 30.09 -5.91 6.49
C THR A 78 29.66 -6.50 5.14
N VAL A 79 29.65 -7.83 5.04
CA VAL A 79 29.27 -8.55 3.81
C VAL A 79 27.91 -9.21 4.02
N PRO A 80 26.88 -8.95 3.19
CA PRO A 80 25.54 -9.47 3.42
C PRO A 80 25.54 -11.00 3.28
N LYS A 81 24.88 -11.67 4.22
CA LYS A 81 24.48 -13.07 4.04
C LYS A 81 23.08 -13.05 3.47
N LEU A 82 22.92 -13.52 2.22
CA LEU A 82 21.62 -13.48 1.54
C LEU A 82 20.53 -14.28 2.28
N SER A 83 20.90 -15.28 3.10
CA SER A 83 19.95 -16.00 3.96
C SER A 83 19.37 -15.16 5.10
N GLN A 84 19.98 -14.02 5.44
CA GLN A 84 19.55 -13.14 6.53
C GLN A 84 18.65 -11.99 6.05
N ILE A 85 18.56 -11.77 4.74
CA ILE A 85 17.92 -10.60 4.14
C ILE A 85 16.92 -11.03 3.07
N SER A 86 15.70 -10.53 3.14
CA SER A 86 14.71 -10.68 2.08
C SER A 86 14.33 -9.30 1.56
N VAL A 87 14.49 -9.08 0.25
CA VAL A 87 14.14 -7.81 -0.40
C VAL A 87 13.13 -8.07 -1.50
N THR A 88 12.03 -7.33 -1.48
CA THR A 88 10.97 -7.45 -2.48
C THR A 88 10.48 -6.09 -2.98
N ALA A 89 10.02 -6.06 -4.22
CA ALA A 89 9.33 -4.91 -4.80
C ALA A 89 8.42 -5.38 -5.95
N PRO A 90 7.30 -4.69 -6.24
CA PRO A 90 6.59 -4.85 -7.50
C PRO A 90 7.52 -4.65 -8.70
N ILE A 91 7.24 -5.30 -9.83
CA ILE A 91 7.98 -5.09 -11.08
C ILE A 91 7.57 -3.72 -11.63
N ASP A 92 8.38 -2.72 -11.31
CA ASP A 92 8.16 -1.31 -11.61
C ASP A 92 9.51 -0.56 -11.61
N ASN A 93 9.71 0.32 -12.59
CA ASN A 93 10.97 1.03 -12.81
C ASN A 93 11.34 2.01 -11.68
N VAL A 94 10.38 2.46 -10.88
CA VAL A 94 10.63 3.34 -9.75
C VAL A 94 10.89 2.51 -8.49
N LEU A 95 10.05 1.51 -8.21
CA LEU A 95 10.14 0.71 -6.99
C LEU A 95 11.35 -0.22 -6.98
N GLN A 96 11.63 -0.95 -8.06
CA GLN A 96 12.79 -1.85 -8.10
C GLN A 96 14.11 -1.07 -8.07
N ASN A 97 14.17 0.07 -8.75
CA ASN A 97 15.36 0.92 -8.72
C ASN A 97 15.54 1.56 -7.33
N SER A 98 14.46 1.99 -6.68
CA SER A 98 14.53 2.50 -5.30
C SER A 98 15.05 1.45 -4.33
N ALA A 99 14.57 0.20 -4.45
CA ALA A 99 15.06 -0.92 -3.64
C ALA A 99 16.57 -1.17 -3.83
N GLN A 100 17.03 -1.16 -5.08
CA GLN A 100 18.46 -1.33 -5.39
C GLN A 100 19.32 -0.20 -4.82
N VAL A 101 18.86 1.05 -4.90
CA VAL A 101 19.59 2.20 -4.36
C VAL A 101 19.57 2.21 -2.83
N PHE A 102 18.47 1.83 -2.19
CA PHE A 102 18.43 1.63 -0.74
C PHE A 102 19.47 0.62 -0.28
N LEU A 103 19.64 -0.48 -1.02
CA LEU A 103 20.64 -1.51 -0.70
C LEU A 103 22.08 -1.01 -0.85
N GLN A 104 22.35 -0.02 -1.70
CA GLN A 104 23.66 0.65 -1.77
C GLN A 104 24.00 1.38 -0.47
N GLY A 105 23.02 2.00 0.19
CA GLY A 105 23.20 2.62 1.50
C GLY A 105 23.27 1.58 2.63
N LEU A 106 22.46 0.53 2.54
CA LEU A 106 22.37 -0.51 3.57
C LEU A 106 23.65 -1.36 3.68
N TYR A 107 24.18 -1.77 2.52
CA TYR A 107 25.40 -2.56 2.35
C TYR A 107 26.33 -1.88 1.33
N PRO A 108 27.03 -0.81 1.72
CA PRO A 108 27.94 -0.07 0.83
C PRO A 108 29.10 -0.96 0.36
N PRO A 109 29.87 -0.54 -0.67
CA PRO A 109 31.00 -1.32 -1.18
C PRO A 109 31.97 -1.76 -0.07
N ALA A 110 32.32 -3.06 -0.05
CA ALA A 110 33.09 -3.67 1.04
C ALA A 110 34.60 -3.78 0.74
N GLY A 111 35.08 -3.27 -0.40
CA GLY A 111 36.49 -3.29 -0.76
C GLY A 111 37.09 -4.70 -0.68
N SER A 112 38.23 -4.81 0.01
CA SER A 112 38.91 -6.09 0.21
C SER A 112 38.18 -7.06 1.14
N ALA A 113 37.19 -6.61 1.92
CA ALA A 113 36.42 -7.48 2.80
C ALA A 113 35.49 -8.43 2.01
N SER A 114 35.17 -8.09 0.75
CA SER A 114 34.44 -8.94 -0.18
C SER A 114 35.32 -9.46 -1.33
N ALA A 115 36.65 -9.43 -1.18
CA ALA A 115 37.56 -9.93 -2.22
C ALA A 115 37.63 -11.46 -2.21
N GLU A 116 37.58 -12.05 -3.41
CA GLU A 116 37.80 -13.47 -3.64
C GLU A 116 39.28 -13.73 -3.89
N THR A 117 39.85 -14.75 -3.25
CA THR A 117 41.21 -15.22 -3.55
C THR A 117 41.11 -16.41 -4.49
N LEU A 118 41.60 -16.24 -5.72
CA LEU A 118 41.60 -17.28 -6.74
C LEU A 118 42.64 -18.35 -6.42
N ALA A 119 42.54 -19.52 -7.07
CA ALA A 119 43.45 -20.65 -6.86
C ALA A 119 44.94 -20.33 -7.12
N ASN A 120 45.22 -19.31 -7.93
CA ASN A 120 46.58 -18.83 -8.22
C ASN A 120 47.10 -17.78 -7.20
N GLY A 121 46.36 -17.52 -6.12
CA GLY A 121 46.70 -16.54 -5.09
C GLY A 121 46.37 -15.09 -5.43
N THR A 122 45.89 -14.79 -6.63
CA THR A 122 45.45 -13.42 -6.97
C THR A 122 44.13 -13.11 -6.27
N LYS A 123 43.99 -11.85 -5.83
CA LYS A 123 42.75 -11.35 -5.23
C LYS A 123 41.97 -10.57 -6.26
N VAL A 124 40.71 -10.92 -6.46
CA VAL A 124 39.77 -10.19 -7.31
C VAL A 124 38.69 -9.57 -6.44
N GLN A 125 38.22 -8.40 -6.86
CA GLN A 125 37.22 -7.64 -6.15
C GLN A 125 36.09 -7.30 -7.12
N SER A 126 34.85 -7.28 -6.63
CA SER A 126 33.72 -6.80 -7.40
C SER A 126 33.94 -5.36 -7.90
N PRO A 127 33.36 -4.97 -9.05
CA PRO A 127 33.43 -3.60 -9.56
C PRO A 127 32.97 -2.53 -8.57
N LEU A 128 33.16 -1.25 -8.93
CA LEU A 128 32.70 -0.10 -8.14
C LEU A 128 33.19 -0.11 -6.68
N GLY A 129 34.46 -0.50 -6.46
CA GLY A 129 35.04 -0.51 -5.12
C GLY A 129 34.53 -1.65 -4.23
N GLY A 130 34.04 -2.76 -4.81
CA GLY A 130 33.58 -3.92 -4.05
C GLY A 130 32.07 -3.88 -3.80
N TYR A 131 31.32 -3.42 -4.80
CA TYR A 131 29.87 -3.35 -4.73
C TYR A 131 29.26 -4.70 -4.38
N GLN A 132 28.24 -4.66 -3.51
CA GLN A 132 27.65 -5.85 -2.91
C GLN A 132 26.29 -6.12 -3.55
N TYR A 133 26.11 -7.34 -4.08
CA TYR A 133 24.91 -7.69 -4.86
C TYR A 133 23.89 -8.39 -3.96
N ILE A 134 22.81 -7.68 -3.63
CA ILE A 134 21.65 -8.22 -2.91
C ILE A 134 20.47 -8.26 -3.90
N PRO A 135 19.88 -9.45 -4.17
CA PRO A 135 18.76 -9.57 -5.09
C PRO A 135 17.50 -8.86 -4.59
N VAL A 136 16.79 -8.18 -5.50
CA VAL A 136 15.42 -7.68 -5.28
C VAL A 136 14.46 -8.62 -6.00
N ASN A 137 13.63 -9.31 -5.24
CA ASN A 137 12.66 -10.25 -5.79
C ASN A 137 11.34 -9.55 -6.14
N ALA A 138 10.64 -10.05 -7.15
CA ALA A 138 9.28 -9.58 -7.44
C ALA A 138 8.33 -10.02 -6.33
N VAL A 139 7.41 -9.15 -5.90
CA VAL A 139 6.27 -9.57 -5.08
C VAL A 139 5.36 -10.43 -5.97
N SER A 140 5.23 -11.72 -5.65
CA SER A 140 4.41 -12.67 -6.40
C SER A 140 3.22 -13.14 -5.56
N THR A 141 2.24 -12.26 -5.35
CA THR A 141 0.98 -12.59 -4.67
C THR A 141 -0.19 -12.35 -5.62
N ALA A 142 -1.36 -12.91 -5.33
CA ALA A 142 -2.57 -12.64 -6.13
C ALA A 142 -2.94 -11.14 -6.22
N SER A 143 -2.43 -10.35 -5.27
CA SER A 143 -2.60 -8.91 -5.17
C SER A 143 -1.50 -8.10 -5.84
N SER A 144 -0.47 -8.72 -6.43
CA SER A 144 0.64 -7.97 -7.01
C SER A 144 0.35 -7.60 -8.47
N ASN A 145 0.57 -6.32 -8.78
CA ASN A 145 0.49 -5.78 -10.12
C ASN A 145 1.86 -5.28 -10.58
N THR A 146 2.13 -5.43 -11.87
CA THR A 146 3.26 -4.76 -12.51
C THR A 146 2.93 -3.28 -12.71
N ASN A 147 3.94 -2.41 -12.68
CA ASN A 147 3.82 -0.96 -12.93
C ASN A 147 2.91 -0.21 -11.93
N SER A 148 2.95 -0.59 -10.65
CA SER A 148 2.10 0.01 -9.62
C SER A 148 2.26 1.53 -9.51
N GLU A 149 3.46 2.08 -9.75
CA GLU A 149 3.67 3.53 -9.69
C GLU A 149 3.17 4.27 -10.93
N SER A 150 2.99 3.58 -12.05
CA SER A 150 2.40 4.19 -13.25
C SER A 150 0.87 4.25 -13.21
N ASN A 151 0.22 3.69 -12.19
CA ASN A 151 -1.24 3.77 -12.05
C ASN A 151 -1.67 5.15 -11.53
N GLU A 152 -2.58 5.78 -12.29
CA GLU A 152 -3.21 7.04 -11.92
C GLU A 152 -4.27 6.87 -10.81
N TRP A 153 -4.95 5.71 -10.77
CA TRP A 153 -5.99 5.40 -9.78
C TRP A 153 -5.50 4.36 -8.76
N LEU A 154 -5.67 4.70 -7.48
CA LEU A 154 -5.14 3.97 -6.32
C LEU A 154 -5.45 2.47 -6.30
N GLN A 155 -6.71 2.10 -6.55
CA GLN A 155 -7.16 0.71 -6.45
C GLN A 155 -7.17 -0.03 -7.79
N ALA A 156 -6.89 0.66 -8.91
CA ALA A 156 -6.75 0.04 -10.24
C ALA A 156 -5.71 -1.08 -10.22
N GLY A 157 -4.69 -0.88 -9.39
CA GLY A 157 -3.57 -1.79 -9.22
C GLY A 157 -3.81 -2.96 -8.26
N SER A 158 -4.91 -2.99 -7.52
CA SER A 158 -5.11 -4.01 -6.47
C SER A 158 -5.42 -5.41 -7.03
N GLY A 159 -5.93 -5.49 -8.26
CA GLY A 159 -6.47 -6.72 -8.85
C GLY A 159 -7.76 -7.24 -8.19
N CYS A 160 -8.29 -6.53 -7.20
CA CYS A 160 -9.37 -7.00 -6.32
C CYS A 160 -10.71 -6.36 -6.69
N GLY A 161 -11.62 -7.11 -7.33
CA GLY A 161 -12.91 -6.58 -7.78
C GLY A 161 -13.75 -5.90 -6.68
N GLN A 162 -13.83 -6.50 -5.49
CA GLN A 162 -14.59 -5.91 -4.37
C GLN A 162 -13.94 -4.63 -3.81
N ALA A 163 -12.61 -4.54 -3.77
CA ALA A 163 -11.92 -3.32 -3.35
C ALA A 163 -12.15 -2.20 -4.36
N ILE A 164 -12.11 -2.52 -5.66
CA ILE A 164 -12.42 -1.60 -6.77
C ILE A 164 -13.84 -1.06 -6.64
N VAL A 165 -14.84 -1.92 -6.39
CA VAL A 165 -16.24 -1.51 -6.20
C VAL A 165 -16.40 -0.60 -5.00
N SER A 166 -15.87 -1.01 -3.83
CA SER A 166 -15.96 -0.18 -2.61
C SER A 166 -15.26 1.17 -2.79
N SER A 167 -14.07 1.19 -3.38
CA SER A 167 -13.32 2.43 -3.64
C SER A 167 -14.09 3.36 -4.57
N ASN A 168 -14.69 2.84 -5.65
CA ASN A 168 -15.51 3.64 -6.56
C ASN A 168 -16.80 4.18 -5.90
N ALA A 169 -17.33 3.51 -4.89
CA ALA A 169 -18.48 4.01 -4.13
C ALA A 169 -18.17 5.34 -3.40
N TYR A 170 -16.89 5.66 -3.14
CA TYR A 170 -16.48 6.96 -2.61
C TYR A 170 -16.97 8.12 -3.50
N PHE A 171 -16.91 7.96 -4.82
CA PHE A 171 -17.33 9.00 -5.77
C PHE A 171 -18.84 9.31 -5.74
N ALA A 172 -19.65 8.44 -5.12
CA ALA A 172 -21.06 8.65 -4.89
C ALA A 172 -21.38 9.09 -3.45
N SER A 173 -20.38 9.17 -2.57
CA SER A 173 -20.58 9.53 -1.16
C SER A 173 -20.91 11.01 -1.00
N ALA A 174 -21.68 11.33 0.06
CA ALA A 174 -22.03 12.70 0.39
C ALA A 174 -20.79 13.57 0.67
N GLU A 175 -19.77 13.01 1.33
CA GLU A 175 -18.51 13.69 1.62
C GLU A 175 -17.76 14.08 0.35
N TYR A 176 -17.61 13.14 -0.59
CA TYR A 176 -16.98 13.41 -1.88
C TYR A 176 -17.75 14.47 -2.67
N LEU A 177 -19.08 14.34 -2.79
CA LEU A 177 -19.90 15.27 -3.56
C LEU A 177 -19.88 16.69 -2.96
N ALA A 178 -19.88 16.81 -1.63
CA ALA A 178 -19.76 18.08 -0.94
C ALA A 178 -18.38 18.73 -1.20
N THR A 179 -17.30 17.94 -1.14
CA THR A 179 -15.94 18.42 -1.39
C THR A 179 -15.76 18.82 -2.86
N LEU A 180 -16.29 18.02 -3.79
CA LEU A 180 -16.28 18.31 -5.22
C LEU A 180 -16.97 19.64 -5.53
N ALA A 181 -18.17 19.87 -4.98
CA ALA A 181 -18.91 21.10 -5.19
C ALA A 181 -18.22 22.32 -4.56
N SER A 182 -17.76 22.20 -3.31
CA SER A 182 -17.16 23.31 -2.56
C SER A 182 -15.78 23.73 -3.07
N THR A 183 -15.07 22.85 -3.79
CA THR A 183 -13.71 23.13 -4.30
C THR A 183 -13.67 23.44 -5.79
N GLN A 184 -14.82 23.51 -6.47
CA GLN A 184 -14.86 23.72 -7.92
C GLN A 184 -14.19 25.04 -8.33
N SER A 185 -14.43 26.13 -7.60
CA SER A 185 -13.81 27.44 -7.85
C SER A 185 -12.29 27.39 -7.66
N PHE A 186 -11.82 26.70 -6.63
CA PHE A 186 -10.39 26.52 -6.34
C PHE A 186 -9.68 25.86 -7.52
N TYR A 187 -10.15 24.70 -7.99
CA TYR A 187 -9.50 24.03 -9.12
C TYR A 187 -9.62 24.82 -10.42
N THR A 188 -10.76 25.48 -10.66
CA THR A 188 -10.93 26.34 -11.85
C THR A 188 -9.94 27.50 -11.84
N SER A 189 -9.65 28.08 -10.66
CA SER A 189 -8.67 29.15 -10.51
C SER A 189 -7.22 28.73 -10.82
N LEU A 190 -6.93 27.43 -10.77
CA LEU A 190 -5.61 26.86 -11.08
C LEU A 190 -5.41 26.56 -12.57
N LEU A 191 -6.43 26.77 -13.43
CA LEU A 191 -6.28 26.53 -14.87
C LEU A 191 -5.08 27.24 -15.50
N PRO A 192 -4.74 28.50 -15.16
CA PRO A 192 -3.53 29.14 -15.70
C PRO A 192 -2.21 28.41 -15.35
N VAL A 193 -2.21 27.56 -14.32
CA VAL A 193 -1.07 26.74 -13.91
C VAL A 193 -1.05 25.37 -14.62
N ILE A 194 -2.23 24.76 -14.78
CA ILE A 194 -2.34 23.33 -15.13
C ILE A 194 -2.86 23.07 -16.54
N ASN A 195 -3.32 24.09 -17.27
CA ASN A 195 -4.01 23.92 -18.56
C ASN A 195 -3.14 23.35 -19.69
N THR A 196 -1.82 23.37 -19.55
CA THR A 196 -0.88 22.71 -20.48
C THR A 196 -0.97 21.20 -20.40
N THR A 197 -1.51 20.67 -19.31
CA THR A 197 -1.55 19.23 -19.00
C THR A 197 -2.98 18.74 -18.80
N PHE A 198 -3.84 19.55 -18.17
CA PHE A 198 -5.22 19.18 -17.85
C PHE A 198 -6.21 20.09 -18.59
N PRO A 199 -7.14 19.55 -19.40
CA PRO A 199 -8.22 20.36 -19.96
C PRO A 199 -9.14 20.88 -18.85
N SER A 200 -9.92 21.92 -19.13
CA SER A 200 -10.79 22.55 -18.13
C SER A 200 -11.79 21.60 -17.47
N SER A 201 -12.25 20.58 -18.19
CA SER A 201 -13.13 19.53 -17.67
C SER A 201 -12.49 18.65 -16.60
N LYS A 202 -11.16 18.70 -16.44
CA LYS A 202 -10.39 17.95 -15.45
C LYS A 202 -10.00 18.79 -14.22
N ALA A 203 -10.18 20.12 -14.26
CA ALA A 203 -9.93 20.99 -13.12
C ALA A 203 -11.03 20.85 -12.04
N SER A 204 -10.96 19.77 -11.26
CA SER A 204 -11.90 19.47 -10.18
C SER A 204 -11.30 18.51 -9.17
N PHE A 205 -11.95 18.38 -8.01
CA PHE A 205 -11.57 17.43 -6.95
C PHE A 205 -11.47 15.98 -7.42
N LYS A 206 -12.19 15.60 -8.49
CA LYS A 206 -12.08 14.27 -9.10
C LYS A 206 -10.66 13.91 -9.55
N ASN A 207 -9.85 14.92 -9.87
CA ASN A 207 -8.46 14.76 -10.30
C ASN A 207 -7.50 15.37 -9.26
N ALA A 208 -7.91 15.45 -7.99
CA ALA A 208 -7.14 16.08 -6.93
C ALA A 208 -5.70 15.57 -6.86
N TYR A 209 -5.53 14.25 -6.85
CA TYR A 209 -4.21 13.63 -6.79
C TYR A 209 -3.35 13.91 -8.03
N THR A 210 -3.88 13.74 -9.24
CA THR A 210 -3.08 13.92 -10.47
C THR A 210 -2.70 15.39 -10.68
N ILE A 211 -3.59 16.33 -10.33
CA ILE A 211 -3.28 17.76 -10.34
C ILE A 211 -2.21 18.10 -9.29
N PHE A 212 -2.39 17.61 -8.05
CA PHE A 212 -1.40 17.79 -6.99
C PHE A 212 -0.05 17.22 -7.40
N ASP A 213 0.00 16.00 -7.95
CA ASP A 213 1.22 15.34 -8.38
C ASP A 213 1.98 16.15 -9.41
N TYR A 214 1.27 16.62 -10.44
CA TYR A 214 1.85 17.47 -11.48
C TYR A 214 2.47 18.75 -10.89
N VAL A 215 1.71 19.46 -10.05
CA VAL A 215 2.18 20.71 -9.43
C VAL A 215 3.35 20.42 -8.49
N HIS A 216 3.23 19.44 -7.58
CA HIS A 216 4.24 19.09 -6.59
C HIS A 216 5.57 18.74 -7.26
N VAL A 217 5.56 17.81 -8.23
CA VAL A 217 6.79 17.43 -8.95
C VAL A 217 7.34 18.62 -9.73
N SER A 218 6.49 19.41 -10.40
CA SER A 218 6.94 20.57 -11.15
C SER A 218 7.60 21.62 -10.24
N THR A 219 7.10 21.83 -9.02
CA THR A 219 7.71 22.75 -8.05
C THR A 219 9.04 22.26 -7.49
N ILE A 220 9.33 20.95 -7.56
CA ILE A 220 10.62 20.37 -7.17
C ILE A 220 11.64 20.51 -8.30
N HIS A 221 11.24 20.20 -9.54
CA HIS A 221 12.19 19.97 -10.63
C HIS A 221 12.26 21.06 -11.69
N ASN A 222 11.21 21.86 -11.87
CA ASN A 222 11.16 22.82 -12.96
C ASN A 222 11.65 24.19 -12.50
N ALA A 223 12.47 24.83 -13.33
CA ALA A 223 12.89 26.22 -13.11
C ALA A 223 11.71 27.20 -13.13
N SER A 224 10.61 26.84 -13.80
CA SER A 224 9.38 27.63 -13.85
C SER A 224 8.16 26.73 -14.09
N ILE A 225 7.01 27.15 -13.57
CA ILE A 225 5.69 26.60 -13.90
C ILE A 225 4.77 27.77 -14.33
N PRO A 226 3.85 27.59 -15.29
CA PRO A 226 2.96 28.68 -15.69
C PRO A 226 2.20 29.27 -14.50
N SER A 227 2.09 30.59 -14.44
CA SER A 227 1.35 31.33 -13.39
C SER A 227 1.74 30.90 -11.96
N ASP A 228 3.04 30.76 -11.71
CA ASP A 228 3.61 30.32 -10.42
C ASP A 228 3.25 31.25 -9.24
N ASP A 229 2.91 32.51 -9.51
CA ASP A 229 2.36 33.46 -8.55
C ASP A 229 1.06 32.96 -7.88
N LEU A 230 0.30 32.07 -8.54
CA LEU A 230 -0.88 31.43 -7.98
C LEU A 230 -0.52 30.31 -6.98
N LEU A 231 0.70 29.78 -7.00
CA LEU A 231 1.17 28.69 -6.16
C LEU A 231 1.73 29.17 -4.82
N THR A 232 0.94 29.99 -4.13
CA THR A 232 1.23 30.42 -2.77
C THR A 232 1.33 29.22 -1.80
N PRO A 233 1.98 29.36 -0.62
CA PRO A 233 2.00 28.30 0.38
C PRO A 233 0.61 27.77 0.76
N SER A 234 -0.40 28.66 0.83
CA SER A 234 -1.79 28.26 1.06
C SER A 234 -2.39 27.45 -0.09
N THR A 235 -2.09 27.81 -1.34
CA THR A 235 -2.54 27.06 -2.53
C THR A 235 -1.94 25.66 -2.54
N LEU A 236 -0.62 25.55 -2.31
CA LEU A 236 0.09 24.28 -2.28
C LEU A 236 -0.43 23.39 -1.13
N HIS A 237 -0.66 23.98 0.04
CA HIS A 237 -1.25 23.25 1.17
C HIS A 237 -2.68 22.77 0.87
N GLN A 238 -3.49 23.58 0.19
CA GLN A 238 -4.83 23.16 -0.21
C GLN A 238 -4.80 22.06 -1.29
N LEU A 239 -3.86 22.12 -2.25
CA LEU A 239 -3.64 21.04 -3.22
C LEU A 239 -3.27 19.73 -2.51
N GLN A 240 -2.30 19.77 -1.60
CA GLN A 240 -1.89 18.61 -0.79
C GLN A 240 -3.06 18.03 -0.02
N THR A 241 -3.74 18.84 0.81
CA THR A 241 -4.81 18.34 1.69
C THR A 241 -6.02 17.83 0.92
N ARG A 242 -6.28 18.32 -0.30
CA ARG A 242 -7.31 17.75 -1.17
C ARG A 242 -6.87 16.47 -1.84
N ALA A 243 -5.60 16.34 -2.22
CA ALA A 243 -5.05 15.05 -2.66
C ALA A 243 -5.10 14.02 -1.54
N ASP A 244 -4.70 14.40 -0.32
CA ASP A 244 -4.78 13.55 0.88
C ASP A 244 -6.21 13.04 1.12
N GLN A 245 -7.19 13.95 1.14
CA GLN A 245 -8.60 13.58 1.32
C GLN A 245 -9.09 12.63 0.22
N HIS A 246 -8.75 12.92 -1.04
CA HIS A 246 -9.13 12.11 -2.18
C HIS A 246 -8.55 10.70 -2.07
N GLU A 247 -7.24 10.58 -1.86
CA GLU A 247 -6.57 9.29 -1.80
C GLU A 247 -6.95 8.50 -0.55
N TRP A 248 -7.16 9.15 0.60
CA TRP A 248 -7.68 8.50 1.80
C TRP A 248 -9.04 7.86 1.56
N GLY A 249 -9.98 8.62 0.96
CA GLY A 249 -11.32 8.12 0.64
C GLY A 249 -11.30 6.93 -0.33
N LEU A 250 -10.31 6.87 -1.23
CA LEU A 250 -10.10 5.73 -2.13
C LEU A 250 -9.39 4.54 -1.47
N ALA A 251 -8.56 4.80 -0.46
CA ALA A 251 -7.73 3.79 0.21
C ALA A 251 -8.48 3.02 1.30
N TYR A 252 -9.36 3.71 2.05
CA TYR A 252 -9.89 3.18 3.29
C TYR A 252 -11.33 3.63 3.56
N ASN A 253 -12.10 2.71 4.14
CA ASN A 253 -13.40 2.99 4.73
C ASN A 253 -13.63 2.00 5.88
N ALA A 254 -13.85 2.50 7.09
CA ALA A 254 -14.05 1.67 8.27
C ALA A 254 -15.24 0.71 8.14
N SER A 255 -16.30 1.12 7.43
CA SER A 255 -17.49 0.29 7.19
C SER A 255 -17.32 -0.71 6.04
N GLU A 256 -16.30 -0.53 5.19
CA GLU A 256 -15.99 -1.42 4.08
C GLU A 256 -14.47 -1.73 4.04
N PRO A 257 -13.94 -2.50 5.01
CA PRO A 257 -12.49 -2.73 5.13
C PRO A 257 -11.83 -3.35 3.90
N ILE A 258 -12.61 -4.02 3.04
CA ILE A 258 -12.12 -4.57 1.76
C ILE A 258 -11.51 -3.50 0.84
N ARG A 259 -11.91 -2.23 0.98
CA ARG A 259 -11.28 -1.10 0.27
C ARG A 259 -9.78 -1.02 0.53
N ALA A 260 -9.36 -1.41 1.72
CA ALA A 260 -7.98 -1.38 2.19
C ALA A 260 -7.23 -2.71 2.00
N ILE A 261 -7.62 -3.54 1.01
CA ILE A 261 -7.02 -4.86 0.77
C ILE A 261 -5.49 -4.83 0.64
N ALA A 262 -4.91 -3.76 0.09
CA ALA A 262 -3.45 -3.59 0.01
C ALA A 262 -2.78 -3.54 1.40
N GLY A 263 -3.41 -2.88 2.36
CA GLY A 263 -2.98 -2.84 3.76
C GLY A 263 -3.17 -4.18 4.47
N SER A 264 -4.26 -4.90 4.18
CA SER A 264 -4.50 -6.26 4.66
C SER A 264 -3.43 -7.25 4.19
N VAL A 265 -3.03 -7.17 2.92
CA VAL A 265 -1.96 -8.02 2.39
C VAL A 265 -0.62 -7.68 3.03
N LEU A 266 -0.28 -6.39 3.13
CA LEU A 266 0.94 -5.95 3.82
C LEU A 266 0.99 -6.48 5.25
N ALA A 267 -0.12 -6.40 5.98
CA ALA A 267 -0.23 -6.92 7.34
C ALA A 267 -0.01 -8.44 7.42
N GLY A 268 -0.52 -9.19 6.44
CA GLY A 268 -0.25 -10.62 6.31
C GLY A 268 1.23 -10.92 6.06
N GLN A 269 1.88 -10.15 5.17
CA GLN A 269 3.31 -10.29 4.85
C GLN A 269 4.19 -9.98 6.07
N VAL A 270 3.90 -8.90 6.80
CA VAL A 270 4.57 -8.54 8.05
C VAL A 270 4.45 -9.68 9.06
N LEU A 271 3.22 -10.15 9.31
CA LEU A 271 2.98 -11.23 10.28
C LEU A 271 3.73 -12.51 9.92
N GLN A 272 3.67 -12.93 8.65
CA GLN A 272 4.38 -14.11 8.17
C GLN A 272 5.89 -13.99 8.34
N PHE A 273 6.45 -12.84 7.96
CA PHE A 273 7.89 -12.59 8.06
C PHE A 273 8.38 -12.62 9.51
N LEU A 274 7.70 -11.89 10.40
CA LEU A 274 8.11 -11.82 11.81
C LEU A 274 7.92 -13.17 12.50
N ASN A 275 6.85 -13.91 12.18
CA ASN A 275 6.64 -15.25 12.73
C ASN A 275 7.71 -16.24 12.25
N ALA A 276 8.10 -16.20 10.97
CA ALA A 276 9.19 -17.03 10.46
C ALA A 276 10.53 -16.67 11.14
N THR A 277 10.80 -15.38 11.33
CA THR A 277 11.99 -14.90 12.05
C THR A 277 12.02 -15.43 13.48
N LEU A 278 10.89 -15.32 14.19
CA LEU A 278 10.74 -15.82 15.56
C LEU A 278 10.94 -17.34 15.65
N GLN A 279 10.35 -18.10 14.71
CA GLN A 279 10.52 -19.55 14.64
C GLN A 279 11.98 -19.94 14.40
N SER A 280 12.72 -19.17 13.58
CA SER A 280 14.15 -19.44 13.35
C SER A 280 15.03 -19.25 14.59
N GLN A 281 14.62 -18.40 15.56
CA GLN A 281 15.32 -18.25 16.83
C GLN A 281 15.13 -19.46 17.76
N THR A 282 14.00 -20.16 17.64
CA THR A 282 13.65 -21.29 18.51
C THR A 282 13.90 -22.65 17.84
N ASN A 283 14.06 -22.68 16.51
CA ASN A 283 14.28 -23.89 15.73
C ASN A 283 15.34 -23.67 14.64
N ALA A 284 16.57 -24.14 14.92
CA ALA A 284 17.69 -24.05 13.99
C ALA A 284 17.47 -24.78 12.65
N SER A 285 16.51 -25.72 12.57
CA SER A 285 16.18 -26.45 11.34
C SER A 285 15.24 -25.68 10.41
N ALA A 286 14.74 -24.51 10.82
CA ALA A 286 13.86 -23.65 10.04
C ALA A 286 14.45 -22.22 9.92
N PRO A 287 15.59 -22.05 9.21
CA PRO A 287 16.22 -20.74 9.08
C PRO A 287 15.32 -19.77 8.31
N ALA A 288 15.25 -18.52 8.78
CA ALA A 288 14.51 -17.45 8.12
C ALA A 288 15.35 -16.16 8.11
N PRO A 289 15.13 -15.26 7.14
CA PRO A 289 15.73 -13.93 7.13
C PRO A 289 15.33 -13.14 8.38
N ALA A 290 16.24 -12.35 8.94
CA ALA A 290 15.97 -11.46 10.06
C ALA A 290 15.67 -10.03 9.61
N LEU A 291 16.08 -9.64 8.39
CA LEU A 291 15.78 -8.33 7.81
C LEU A 291 14.93 -8.47 6.55
N GLY A 292 13.70 -7.99 6.62
CA GLY A 292 12.75 -7.93 5.52
C GLY A 292 12.63 -6.49 5.03
N ILE A 293 12.75 -6.28 3.72
CA ILE A 293 12.60 -4.97 3.08
C ILE A 293 11.63 -5.14 1.92
N GLN A 294 10.57 -4.34 1.89
CA GLN A 294 9.61 -4.32 0.81
C GLN A 294 9.38 -2.90 0.34
N PHE A 295 9.58 -2.65 -0.96
CA PHE A 295 9.20 -1.39 -1.58
C PHE A 295 7.78 -1.46 -2.11
N GLY A 296 7.01 -0.40 -1.91
CA GLY A 296 5.66 -0.28 -2.45
C GLY A 296 5.14 1.15 -2.53
N ALA A 297 3.89 1.26 -2.99
CA ALA A 297 3.24 2.54 -3.19
C ALA A 297 2.70 3.14 -1.88
N TYR A 298 2.48 4.46 -1.88
CA TYR A 298 1.85 5.17 -0.75
C TYR A 298 0.45 4.63 -0.41
N ALA A 299 -0.24 4.02 -1.37
CA ALA A 299 -1.55 3.37 -1.20
C ALA A 299 -1.57 2.36 -0.05
N SER A 300 -0.53 1.54 0.03
CA SER A 300 -0.42 0.49 1.05
C SER A 300 -0.22 1.09 2.45
N PHE A 301 0.44 2.25 2.54
CA PHE A 301 0.54 2.99 3.80
C PHE A 301 -0.84 3.46 4.25
N LEU A 302 -1.58 4.19 3.41
CA LEU A 302 -2.92 4.70 3.74
C LEU A 302 -3.86 3.56 4.16
N ALA A 303 -3.90 2.49 3.37
CA ALA A 303 -4.71 1.31 3.65
C ALA A 303 -4.33 0.65 5.00
N PHE A 304 -3.03 0.46 5.25
CA PHE A 304 -2.56 -0.10 6.52
C PHE A 304 -2.87 0.84 7.70
N PHE A 305 -2.68 2.15 7.53
CA PHE A 305 -2.92 3.14 8.58
C PHE A 305 -4.37 3.15 9.04
N GLY A 306 -5.32 3.10 8.11
CA GLY A 306 -6.73 2.98 8.44
C GLY A 306 -7.06 1.69 9.18
N LEU A 307 -6.56 0.56 8.69
CA LEU A 307 -6.79 -0.75 9.33
C LEU A 307 -6.16 -0.85 10.72
N ALA A 308 -4.97 -0.25 10.90
CA ALA A 308 -4.26 -0.19 12.17
C ALA A 308 -4.78 0.89 13.14
N SER A 309 -5.82 1.64 12.76
CA SER A 309 -6.40 2.72 13.56
C SER A 309 -5.42 3.86 13.89
N LEU A 310 -4.39 4.07 13.07
CA LEU A 310 -3.41 5.15 13.28
C LEU A 310 -3.99 6.58 13.19
N PRO A 311 -5.08 6.85 12.41
CA PRO A 311 -5.74 8.15 12.46
C PRO A 311 -6.28 8.57 13.84
N THR A 312 -6.50 7.63 14.76
CA THR A 312 -6.90 7.97 16.14
C THR A 312 -5.73 8.53 16.96
N VAL A 313 -4.50 8.28 16.51
CA VAL A 313 -3.27 8.78 17.13
C VAL A 313 -2.91 10.17 16.58
N SER A 314 -3.01 10.34 15.27
CA SER A 314 -2.77 11.62 14.59
C SER A 314 -3.46 11.66 13.23
N THR A 315 -4.05 12.82 12.90
CA THR A 315 -4.64 13.06 11.57
C THR A 315 -3.61 12.99 10.44
N ASN A 316 -2.31 13.09 10.74
CA ASN A 316 -1.26 12.98 9.72
C ASN A 316 -1.24 11.59 9.05
N PHE A 317 -1.80 10.56 9.69
CA PHE A 317 -1.94 9.22 9.09
C PHE A 317 -3.04 9.10 8.03
N THR A 318 -3.72 10.20 7.70
CA THR A 318 -4.63 10.27 6.54
C THR A 318 -4.00 10.96 5.33
N GLY A 319 -2.77 11.45 5.46
CA GLY A 319 -2.04 12.13 4.38
C GLY A 319 -1.24 11.16 3.50
N ILE A 320 -1.07 11.52 2.23
CA ILE A 320 -0.14 10.83 1.34
C ILE A 320 1.26 10.98 1.95
N VAL A 321 1.86 9.86 2.34
CA VAL A 321 3.20 9.86 2.96
C VAL A 321 4.23 10.41 1.99
N ASP A 322 5.25 11.13 2.46
CA ASP A 322 6.28 11.76 1.64
C ASP A 322 7.16 10.74 0.89
N TYR A 323 7.93 11.19 -0.11
CA TYR A 323 8.89 10.32 -0.78
C TYR A 323 9.91 9.74 0.20
N ALA A 324 10.32 8.49 -0.02
CA ALA A 324 11.21 7.72 0.85
C ALA A 324 10.71 7.50 2.28
N SER A 325 9.41 7.67 2.56
CA SER A 325 8.79 7.27 3.83
C SER A 325 8.95 5.79 4.11
N SER A 326 9.01 5.42 5.39
CA SER A 326 9.17 4.02 5.81
C SER A 326 8.36 3.68 7.06
N ALA A 327 7.74 2.51 7.02
CA ALA A 327 7.02 1.86 8.11
C ALA A 327 7.83 0.63 8.54
N VAL A 328 8.23 0.58 9.81
CA VAL A 328 9.14 -0.41 10.37
C VAL A 328 8.44 -1.19 11.46
N PHE A 329 8.56 -2.51 11.41
CA PHE A 329 8.10 -3.42 12.45
C PHE A 329 9.32 -4.13 13.03
N GLU A 330 9.71 -3.76 14.24
CA GLU A 330 10.80 -4.39 14.97
C GLU A 330 10.23 -5.52 15.83
N LEU A 331 10.73 -6.74 15.65
CA LEU A 331 10.56 -7.85 16.57
C LEU A 331 11.71 -7.82 17.57
N THR A 332 11.38 -7.65 18.85
CA THR A 332 12.33 -7.59 19.94
C THR A 332 12.18 -8.79 20.88
N ALA A 333 13.27 -9.14 21.55
CA ALA A 333 13.30 -10.12 22.63
C ALA A 333 13.83 -9.48 23.91
N ASP A 334 13.31 -9.90 25.05
CA ASP A 334 13.92 -9.58 26.34
C ASP A 334 15.33 -10.20 26.46
N ASP A 335 16.11 -9.77 27.45
CA ASP A 335 17.47 -10.28 27.68
C ASP A 335 17.53 -11.80 27.85
N ALA A 336 16.46 -12.38 28.41
CA ALA A 336 16.35 -13.80 28.64
C ALA A 336 16.04 -14.60 27.36
N GLY A 337 15.63 -13.93 26.27
CA GLY A 337 15.17 -14.57 25.03
C GLY A 337 13.88 -15.37 25.22
N LYS A 338 13.02 -14.94 26.16
CA LYS A 338 11.79 -15.65 26.58
C LYS A 338 10.52 -14.86 26.30
N ALA A 339 10.60 -13.54 26.28
CA ALA A 339 9.47 -12.67 25.95
C ALA A 339 9.76 -11.92 24.66
N TYR A 340 8.77 -11.85 23.77
CA TYR A 340 8.88 -11.21 22.48
C TYR A 340 7.86 -10.09 22.35
N SER A 341 8.27 -8.99 21.74
CA SER A 341 7.41 -7.84 21.49
C SER A 341 7.61 -7.29 20.07
N VAL A 342 6.62 -6.52 19.61
CA VAL A 342 6.69 -5.78 18.35
C VAL A 342 6.55 -4.29 18.62
N ARG A 343 7.42 -3.50 17.99
CA ARG A 343 7.34 -2.04 17.96
C ARG A 343 7.15 -1.57 16.52
N PHE A 344 6.18 -0.68 16.31
CA PHE A 344 5.94 -0.05 15.02
C PHE A 344 6.55 1.36 15.01
N LEU A 345 7.37 1.64 14.00
CA LEU A 345 7.97 2.95 13.78
C LEU A 345 7.59 3.47 12.40
N PHE A 346 7.44 4.78 12.30
CA PHE A 346 7.16 5.46 11.04
C PHE A 346 8.05 6.68 10.88
N ALA A 347 8.70 6.78 9.72
CA ALA A 347 9.32 8.00 9.23
C ALA A 347 8.53 8.48 8.02
N ASN A 348 7.96 9.67 8.10
CA ASN A 348 7.39 10.36 6.95
C ASN A 348 8.52 11.12 6.25
N GLY A 349 8.90 10.69 5.06
CA GLY A 349 10.07 11.18 4.36
C GLY A 349 11.32 10.31 4.58
N THR A 350 12.45 10.79 4.06
CA THR A 350 13.74 10.11 4.16
C THR A 350 14.16 9.92 5.61
N ALA A 351 14.38 8.67 6.03
CA ALA A 351 14.90 8.37 7.35
C ALA A 351 16.34 8.89 7.49
N SER A 352 16.63 9.63 8.54
CA SER A 352 17.94 10.23 8.80
C SER A 352 18.08 10.62 10.27
N ALA A 353 19.26 11.09 10.69
CA ALA A 353 19.42 11.64 12.05
C ALA A 353 18.52 12.85 12.32
N ALA A 354 18.17 13.63 11.29
CA ALA A 354 17.26 14.77 11.39
C ALA A 354 15.77 14.37 11.31
N ASN A 355 15.48 13.19 10.74
CA ASN A 355 14.13 12.63 10.62
C ASN A 355 14.15 11.14 11.03
N PRO A 356 14.38 10.83 12.31
CA PRO A 356 14.41 9.46 12.78
C PRO A 356 12.99 8.85 12.80
N PRO A 357 12.82 7.55 12.51
CA PRO A 357 11.54 6.86 12.67
C PRO A 357 11.01 7.02 14.10
N THR A 358 9.74 7.40 14.21
CA THR A 358 9.07 7.60 15.50
C THR A 358 8.18 6.41 15.82
N ALA A 359 8.18 5.93 17.07
CA ALA A 359 7.34 4.82 17.48
C ALA A 359 5.89 5.26 17.67
N TYR A 360 4.93 4.49 17.16
CA TYR A 360 3.49 4.75 17.29
C TYR A 360 2.76 3.52 17.81
N PRO A 361 1.70 3.69 18.62
CA PRO A 361 0.88 2.57 19.02
C PRO A 361 0.04 2.07 17.84
N LEU A 362 -0.22 0.77 17.82
CA LEU A 362 -1.08 0.14 16.81
C LEU A 362 -2.42 -0.26 17.42
N PHE A 363 -3.41 -0.43 16.55
CA PHE A 363 -4.72 -1.03 16.85
C PHE A 363 -5.58 -0.24 17.85
N GLY A 364 -5.38 1.08 17.92
CA GLY A 364 -6.10 1.96 18.83
C GLY A 364 -5.71 1.78 20.31
N GLN A 365 -4.53 1.20 20.57
CA GLN A 365 -3.96 1.11 21.92
C GLN A 365 -3.13 2.35 22.27
N ASP A 366 -2.66 2.43 23.51
CA ASP A 366 -1.77 3.51 23.98
C ASP A 366 -0.28 3.11 23.99
N LYS A 367 0.01 1.80 23.90
CA LYS A 367 1.38 1.27 24.01
C LYS A 367 2.06 1.17 22.65
N THR A 368 3.30 1.66 22.58
CA THR A 368 4.15 1.59 21.37
C THR A 368 4.95 0.28 21.25
N VAL A 369 5.02 -0.50 22.34
CA VAL A 369 5.61 -1.84 22.39
C VAL A 369 4.50 -2.82 22.75
N LEU A 370 4.21 -3.75 21.85
CA LEU A 370 3.15 -4.74 22.00
C LEU A 370 3.75 -6.12 22.24
N PRO A 371 3.34 -6.86 23.29
CA PRO A 371 3.64 -8.28 23.38
C PRO A 371 3.30 -9.01 22.08
N TRP A 372 4.09 -10.00 21.70
CA TRP A 372 3.91 -10.74 20.45
C TRP A 372 2.47 -11.23 20.26
N ASP A 373 1.85 -11.81 21.28
CA ASP A 373 0.48 -12.33 21.21
C ASP A 373 -0.56 -11.22 21.01
N ASP A 374 -0.35 -10.03 21.58
CA ASP A 374 -1.21 -8.86 21.39
C ASP A 374 -1.05 -8.31 19.95
N PHE A 375 0.18 -8.29 19.44
CA PHE A 375 0.45 -7.92 18.05
C PHE A 375 -0.23 -8.88 17.07
N VAL A 376 -0.06 -10.20 17.26
CA VAL A 376 -0.69 -11.24 16.44
C VAL A 376 -2.22 -11.11 16.49
N SER A 377 -2.79 -10.98 17.68
CA SER A 377 -4.23 -10.81 17.87
C SER A 377 -4.78 -9.53 17.23
N GLY A 378 -4.00 -8.45 17.22
CA GLY A 378 -4.36 -7.19 16.59
C GLY A 378 -4.30 -7.26 15.07
N ILE A 379 -3.18 -7.72 14.51
CA ILE A 379 -2.93 -7.73 13.07
C ILE A 379 -3.80 -8.75 12.34
N GLN A 380 -4.09 -9.91 12.96
CA GLN A 380 -4.94 -10.95 12.38
C GLN A 380 -6.41 -10.53 12.17
N LYS A 381 -6.86 -9.45 12.81
CA LYS A 381 -8.22 -8.92 12.61
C LYS A 381 -8.46 -8.47 11.17
N PHE A 382 -7.41 -8.11 10.44
CA PHE A 382 -7.51 -7.60 9.07
C PHE A 382 -6.46 -8.16 8.12
N ALA A 383 -5.47 -8.92 8.60
CA ALA A 383 -4.44 -9.50 7.75
C ALA A 383 -5.03 -10.50 6.73
N VAL A 384 -4.56 -10.40 5.49
CA VAL A 384 -4.79 -11.38 4.43
C VAL A 384 -3.43 -11.98 4.07
N ALA A 385 -3.19 -13.19 4.56
CA ALA A 385 -1.86 -13.80 4.52
C ALA A 385 -1.66 -14.76 3.33
N ASP A 386 -2.74 -15.19 2.67
CA ASP A 386 -2.66 -16.20 1.62
C ASP A 386 -3.59 -15.88 0.43
N THR A 387 -3.28 -16.51 -0.69
CA THR A 387 -3.99 -16.34 -1.95
C THR A 387 -5.46 -16.73 -1.83
N ALA A 388 -5.81 -17.81 -1.13
CA ALA A 388 -7.20 -18.26 -1.05
C ALA A 388 -8.07 -17.26 -0.26
N SER A 389 -7.54 -16.76 0.85
CA SER A 389 -8.16 -15.69 1.64
C SER A 389 -8.35 -14.42 0.81
N TRP A 390 -7.33 -14.03 0.04
CA TRP A 390 -7.42 -12.88 -0.87
C TRP A 390 -8.49 -13.08 -1.94
N CYS A 391 -8.50 -14.22 -2.63
CA CYS A 391 -9.47 -14.53 -3.67
C CYS A 391 -10.90 -14.50 -3.14
N LYS A 392 -11.12 -15.08 -1.95
CA LYS A 392 -12.41 -15.06 -1.27
C LYS A 392 -12.85 -13.64 -0.91
N ALA A 393 -11.95 -12.82 -0.36
CA ALA A 393 -12.24 -11.44 0.00
C ALA A 393 -12.55 -10.58 -1.24
N CYS A 394 -11.85 -10.81 -2.33
CA CYS A 394 -11.99 -10.06 -3.58
C CYS A 394 -13.10 -10.57 -4.50
N GLY A 395 -13.70 -11.73 -4.20
CA GLY A 395 -14.73 -12.34 -5.05
C GLY A 395 -14.19 -12.93 -6.36
N GLU A 396 -12.88 -13.15 -6.45
CA GLU A 396 -12.21 -13.65 -7.65
C GLU A 396 -12.21 -15.18 -7.68
N THR A 397 -12.61 -15.78 -8.80
CA THR A 397 -12.78 -17.24 -8.94
C THR A 397 -12.06 -17.83 -10.15
N THR A 398 -11.30 -17.02 -10.88
CA THR A 398 -10.62 -17.42 -12.13
C THR A 398 -9.10 -17.43 -11.95
N GLY A 399 -8.36 -17.97 -12.94
CA GLY A 399 -6.89 -18.00 -12.93
C GLY A 399 -6.31 -18.64 -11.67
N THR A 400 -5.33 -17.97 -11.04
CA THR A 400 -4.72 -18.40 -9.77
C THR A 400 -5.75 -18.60 -8.65
N CYS A 401 -6.84 -17.84 -8.64
CA CYS A 401 -7.92 -17.99 -7.67
C CYS A 401 -8.74 -19.27 -7.87
N ALA A 402 -8.90 -19.75 -9.11
CA ALA A 402 -9.55 -21.04 -9.35
C ALA A 402 -8.76 -22.18 -8.70
N THR A 403 -7.43 -22.16 -8.84
CA THR A 403 -6.54 -23.16 -8.22
C THR A 403 -6.54 -23.03 -6.70
N ALA A 404 -6.36 -21.82 -6.17
CA ALA A 404 -6.27 -21.58 -4.73
C ALA A 404 -7.57 -21.90 -3.98
N LEU A 405 -8.72 -21.74 -4.64
CA LEU A 405 -10.04 -22.08 -4.09
C LEU A 405 -10.47 -23.53 -4.38
N GLY A 406 -9.64 -24.33 -5.06
CA GLY A 406 -9.98 -25.71 -5.42
C GLY A 406 -11.14 -25.84 -6.42
N LEU A 407 -11.36 -24.82 -7.26
CA LEU A 407 -12.43 -24.75 -8.26
C LEU A 407 -12.02 -25.42 -9.59
N THR A 408 -10.74 -25.73 -9.78
CA THR A 408 -10.27 -26.56 -10.89
C THR A 408 -10.66 -28.00 -10.63
N GLY A 409 -11.74 -28.47 -11.26
CA GLY A 409 -12.19 -29.85 -11.17
C GLY A 409 -11.04 -30.82 -11.45
N GLY A 410 -10.84 -31.80 -10.55
CA GLY A 410 -9.84 -32.83 -10.73
C GLY A 410 -10.12 -33.66 -11.98
N ASN A 411 -9.37 -33.42 -13.06
CA ASN A 411 -9.22 -34.38 -14.15
C ASN A 411 -8.20 -35.44 -13.74
N GLY A 412 -8.60 -36.28 -12.78
CA GLY A 412 -7.90 -37.49 -12.39
C GLY A 412 -8.69 -38.72 -12.87
N ASN A 413 -8.55 -39.08 -14.15
CA ASN A 413 -8.20 -40.43 -14.61
C ASN A 413 -8.56 -40.64 -16.09
N ASN A 414 -7.60 -41.23 -16.81
CA ASN A 414 -7.82 -42.09 -17.96
C ASN A 414 -8.95 -43.09 -17.67
N GLY A 415 -10.01 -43.05 -18.46
CA GLY A 415 -11.10 -44.01 -18.41
C GLY A 415 -11.90 -43.95 -19.70
N SER A 416 -11.63 -44.92 -20.56
CA SER A 416 -12.27 -45.14 -21.85
C SER A 416 -13.79 -44.99 -21.81
N ALA A 417 -14.35 -44.47 -22.89
CA ALA A 417 -15.78 -44.40 -23.16
C ALA A 417 -16.49 -45.74 -22.93
N THR A 418 -17.56 -45.73 -22.13
CA THR A 418 -18.78 -46.53 -22.37
C THR A 418 -19.99 -45.88 -21.68
N THR A 419 -21.13 -46.04 -22.35
CA THR A 419 -22.46 -45.52 -22.06
C THR A 419 -23.19 -46.20 -20.90
N ALA A 420 -24.10 -45.43 -20.30
CA ALA A 420 -25.33 -45.80 -19.59
C ALA A 420 -25.27 -46.20 -18.10
N GLY A 421 -26.13 -45.55 -17.31
CA GLY A 421 -26.57 -46.02 -15.99
C GLY A 421 -26.80 -44.90 -14.98
N GLN A 422 -28.05 -44.46 -14.82
CA GLN A 422 -28.48 -43.63 -13.69
C GLN A 422 -28.18 -44.34 -12.36
N THR A 423 -27.66 -43.61 -11.37
CA THR A 423 -28.06 -43.75 -9.95
C THR A 423 -27.68 -42.50 -9.17
N GLN A 424 -28.60 -42.07 -8.30
CA GLN A 424 -28.51 -40.90 -7.44
C GLN A 424 -27.43 -41.04 -6.37
N GLY A 425 -26.64 -39.99 -6.17
CA GLY A 425 -25.77 -39.80 -5.00
C GLY A 425 -25.71 -38.33 -4.64
N LYS A 426 -26.28 -37.96 -3.48
CA LYS A 426 -26.39 -36.61 -2.93
C LYS A 426 -25.00 -36.05 -2.54
N GLY A 427 -24.79 -34.76 -2.82
CA GLY A 427 -23.79 -33.94 -2.12
C GLY A 427 -22.82 -33.18 -3.01
N GLY A 428 -23.33 -32.23 -3.81
CA GLY A 428 -22.49 -31.23 -4.49
C GLY A 428 -23.07 -29.85 -4.24
N LEU A 429 -22.34 -29.00 -3.51
CA LEU A 429 -22.72 -27.60 -3.29
C LEU A 429 -22.67 -26.87 -4.64
N SER A 430 -23.79 -26.24 -4.99
CA SER A 430 -24.06 -25.62 -6.28
C SER A 430 -23.16 -24.40 -6.54
N THR A 431 -22.44 -24.41 -7.66
CA THR A 431 -21.70 -23.28 -8.26
C THR A 431 -22.65 -22.25 -8.92
N ALA A 432 -23.70 -21.83 -8.21
CA ALA A 432 -24.75 -20.96 -8.75
C ALA A 432 -24.89 -19.60 -8.03
N VAL A 433 -23.84 -19.11 -7.36
CA VAL A 433 -23.90 -17.82 -6.62
C VAL A 433 -23.06 -16.71 -7.26
N GLY A 434 -22.05 -17.01 -8.09
CA GLY A 434 -21.23 -15.99 -8.76
C GLY A 434 -21.96 -15.24 -9.90
N GLY A 435 -22.79 -15.94 -10.67
CA GLY A 435 -23.54 -15.34 -11.78
C GLY A 435 -24.76 -14.52 -11.35
N VAL A 436 -25.29 -14.76 -10.14
CA VAL A 436 -26.53 -14.12 -9.66
C VAL A 436 -26.26 -12.70 -9.17
N ILE A 437 -25.10 -12.44 -8.57
CA ILE A 437 -24.78 -11.10 -8.02
C ILE A 437 -24.44 -10.13 -9.16
N GLY A 438 -23.67 -10.56 -10.17
CA GLY A 438 -23.39 -9.75 -11.36
C GLY A 438 -24.67 -9.38 -12.13
N ALA A 439 -25.61 -10.33 -12.23
CA ALA A 439 -26.91 -10.11 -12.86
C ALA A 439 -27.83 -9.19 -12.03
N LEU A 440 -27.82 -9.29 -10.70
CA LEU A 440 -28.62 -8.42 -9.84
C LEU A 440 -28.14 -6.96 -9.87
N VAL A 441 -26.83 -6.73 -9.89
CA VAL A 441 -26.26 -5.37 -9.96
C VAL A 441 -26.55 -4.73 -11.33
N THR A 442 -26.37 -5.48 -12.42
CA THR A 442 -26.76 -4.96 -13.75
C THR A 442 -28.26 -4.70 -13.84
N LEU A 443 -29.10 -5.57 -13.28
CA LEU A 443 -30.55 -5.37 -13.26
C LEU A 443 -30.94 -4.11 -12.47
N VAL A 444 -30.32 -3.87 -11.31
CA VAL A 444 -30.60 -2.67 -10.48
C VAL A 444 -30.14 -1.39 -11.19
N VAL A 445 -28.98 -1.41 -11.85
CA VAL A 445 -28.49 -0.25 -12.60
C VAL A 445 -29.37 0.04 -13.81
N ILE A 446 -29.78 -0.98 -14.57
CA ILE A 446 -30.68 -0.83 -15.73
C ILE A 446 -32.04 -0.31 -15.28
N LEU A 447 -32.67 -0.92 -14.28
CA LEU A 447 -33.97 -0.49 -13.76
C LEU A 447 -33.91 0.92 -13.14
N GLY A 448 -32.80 1.26 -12.47
CA GLY A 448 -32.56 2.60 -11.95
C GLY A 448 -32.43 3.64 -13.06
N PHE A 449 -31.72 3.32 -14.14
CA PHE A 449 -31.59 4.19 -15.30
C PHE A 449 -32.92 4.36 -16.05
N GLU A 450 -33.68 3.28 -16.26
CA GLU A 450 -35.01 3.32 -16.86
C GLU A 450 -35.99 4.16 -16.03
N ALA A 451 -35.96 4.03 -14.70
CA ALA A 451 -36.79 4.84 -13.80
C ALA A 451 -36.44 6.34 -13.88
N LEU A 452 -35.15 6.68 -13.97
CA LEU A 452 -34.68 8.06 -14.14
C LEU A 452 -35.16 8.64 -15.47
N VAL A 453 -35.06 7.87 -16.57
CA VAL A 453 -35.54 8.28 -17.90
C VAL A 453 -37.05 8.49 -17.89
N MET A 454 -37.82 7.60 -17.27
CA MET A 454 -39.28 7.75 -17.14
C MET A 454 -39.66 9.01 -16.34
N ALA A 455 -38.91 9.32 -15.27
CA ALA A 455 -39.15 10.51 -14.45
C ALA A 455 -38.87 11.83 -15.20
N VAL A 456 -37.77 11.89 -15.98
CA VAL A 456 -37.39 13.09 -16.74
C VAL A 456 -38.27 13.28 -17.99
N ALA A 457 -38.66 12.19 -18.66
CA ALA A 457 -39.51 12.23 -19.86
C ALA A 457 -41.02 12.30 -19.56
N GLY A 458 -41.42 12.30 -18.28
CA GLY A 458 -42.83 12.34 -17.86
C GLY A 458 -43.64 11.09 -18.21
N LEU A 459 -42.98 9.96 -18.47
CA LEU A 459 -43.60 8.71 -18.89
C LEU A 459 -44.10 7.92 -17.68
N ARG A 460 -45.31 7.35 -17.78
CA ARG A 460 -45.91 6.51 -16.71
C ARG A 460 -46.20 5.11 -17.22
N VAL A 461 -45.89 4.11 -16.41
CA VAL A 461 -46.25 2.71 -16.71
C VAL A 461 -47.75 2.53 -16.48
N VAL A 462 -48.49 2.30 -17.57
CA VAL A 462 -49.93 2.00 -17.53
C VAL A 462 -50.17 0.52 -17.77
N LYS A 463 -51.04 -0.10 -16.96
CA LYS A 463 -51.46 -1.49 -17.15
C LYS A 463 -52.27 -1.59 -18.44
N LYS A 464 -51.98 -2.59 -19.28
CA LYS A 464 -52.65 -2.84 -20.58
C LYS A 464 -54.20 -2.87 -20.49
N LYS A 465 -54.77 -3.28 -19.35
CA LYS A 465 -56.22 -3.25 -19.09
C LYS A 465 -56.82 -1.84 -18.97
N ALA A 466 -56.01 -0.82 -18.62
CA ALA A 466 -56.45 0.57 -18.57
C ALA A 466 -56.52 1.22 -19.98
N LEU A 467 -55.78 0.70 -20.95
CA LEU A 467 -55.80 1.17 -22.35
C LEU A 467 -56.96 0.59 -23.17
N GLN A 468 -57.50 -0.56 -22.77
CA GLN A 468 -58.67 -1.18 -23.43
C GLN A 468 -60.02 -0.60 -22.97
N GLY A 469 -60.05 0.22 -21.91
CA GLY A 469 -61.27 0.89 -21.44
C GLY A 469 -61.53 2.27 -22.06
N GLY A 470 -60.62 2.77 -22.91
CA GLY A 470 -60.65 4.17 -23.38
C GLY A 470 -60.99 4.38 -24.86
N VAL A 471 -61.25 3.33 -25.64
CA VAL A 471 -61.62 3.48 -27.06
C VAL A 471 -63.15 3.50 -27.17
N GLY A 472 -63.71 4.64 -26.77
CA GLY A 472 -65.12 4.95 -26.89
C GLY A 472 -65.30 6.46 -26.92
N GLY A 473 -64.90 7.12 -28.01
CA GLY A 473 -65.27 8.51 -28.24
C GLY A 473 -64.25 9.34 -29.02
N ALA A 474 -64.70 9.76 -30.21
CA ALA A 474 -64.34 10.98 -30.93
C ALA A 474 -63.00 11.06 -31.69
N GLY A 475 -63.13 11.14 -33.02
CA GLY A 475 -62.62 12.29 -33.75
C GLY A 475 -61.29 12.13 -34.46
N VAL A 476 -61.35 11.66 -35.71
CA VAL A 476 -60.28 11.79 -36.70
C VAL A 476 -60.05 13.27 -37.03
N SER A 477 -58.81 13.74 -36.93
CA SER A 477 -58.28 14.80 -37.80
C SER A 477 -56.77 14.63 -37.97
N GLN A 478 -56.39 14.33 -39.21
CA GLN A 478 -55.03 14.42 -39.73
C GLN A 478 -54.58 15.89 -39.77
N VAL A 479 -53.33 16.17 -39.36
CA VAL A 479 -52.49 17.19 -40.00
C VAL A 479 -51.02 16.73 -39.93
N GLU A 480 -50.38 16.67 -41.10
CA GLU A 480 -48.96 16.41 -41.37
C GLU A 480 -48.04 17.57 -40.93
N PRO A 481 -46.71 17.36 -40.82
CA PRO A 481 -45.77 18.29 -40.22
C PRO A 481 -45.20 19.29 -41.23
N LYS A 482 -44.75 20.46 -40.75
CA LYS A 482 -43.74 21.27 -41.43
C LYS A 482 -42.74 21.89 -40.44
N VAL A 483 -41.50 21.44 -40.63
CA VAL A 483 -40.17 22.01 -40.32
C VAL A 483 -39.80 22.18 -38.86
#